data_AF-A0A438DQE0-F1
#
_entry.id   AF-A0A438DQE0-F1
#
_cell.length_a   1.000
_cell.length_b   1.000
_cell.length_c   1.000
_cell.angle_alpha   90.00
_cell.angle_beta   90.00
_cell.angle_gamma   90.00
#
_symmetry.space_group_name_H-M   'P 1'
#
loop_
_entity.id
_entity.type
_entity.pdbx_description
1 polymer ?
#
loop_
_entity_poly.entity_id
_entity_poly.type
_entity_poly.pdbx_seq_one_letter_code
_entity_poly.pdbx_strand_id
1 'polypeptide(L)' 'MLASQAQQAAILRQLQVHFDLPQAVEPSTETPPEPHSQPSESQAPEPEAPADPPTEEADPSA' A
#
# COMPACT_ATOMS: atom_id res chain seq x y z
N MET A 1 19.47 13.89 -13.38
CA MET A 1 19.50 12.56 -12.75
C MET A 1 19.77 12.75 -11.28
N LEU A 2 18.98 12.08 -10.43
CA LEU A 2 19.15 12.08 -8.98
C LEU A 2 20.56 11.56 -8.67
N ALA A 3 21.26 12.22 -7.75
CA ALA A 3 22.59 11.84 -7.29
C ALA A 3 22.66 10.32 -7.09
N SER A 4 23.68 9.67 -7.67
CA SER A 4 23.86 8.23 -7.52
C SER A 4 23.91 7.86 -6.04
N GLN A 5 23.55 6.63 -5.69
CA GLN A 5 23.65 6.14 -4.31
C GLN A 5 25.03 6.46 -3.69
N ALA A 6 26.10 6.31 -4.48
CA ALA A 6 27.45 6.66 -4.07
C ALA A 6 27.62 8.16 -3.76
N GLN A 7 27.02 9.05 -4.55
CA GLN A 7 27.05 10.49 -4.31
C GLN A 7 26.22 10.88 -3.08
N GLN A 8 25.06 10.25 -2.88
CA GLN A 8 24.25 10.43 -1.66
C GLN A 8 25.01 9.95 -0.41
N ALA A 9 25.64 8.78 -0.47
CA ALA A 9 26.46 8.25 0.60
C ALA A 9 27.68 9.12 0.91
N ALA A 10 28.34 9.68 -0.12
CA ALA A 10 29.46 10.59 0.05
C ALA A 10 29.07 11.87 0.82
N ILE A 11 27.91 12.45 0.53
CA ILE A 11 27.39 13.63 1.24
C ILE A 11 27.12 13.29 2.70
N LEU A 12 26.46 12.17 2.97
CA LEU A 12 26.18 11.73 4.34
C LEU A 12 27.48 11.47 5.13
N ARG A 13 28.47 10.83 4.50
CA ARG A 13 29.79 10.59 5.11
C ARG A 13 30.50 11.90 5.44
N GLN A 14 30.41 12.90 4.55
CA GLN A 14 31.00 14.22 4.79
C GLN A 14 30.37 14.87 6.03
N LEU A 15 29.04 14.86 6.13
CA LEU A 15 28.34 15.39 7.30
C LEU A 15 28.72 14.63 8.57
N GLN A 16 28.84 13.31 8.51
CA GLN A 16 29.22 12.51 9.69
C GLN A 16 30.59 12.91 10.27
N VAL A 17 31.58 13.17 9.41
CA VAL A 17 32.92 13.60 9.85
C VAL A 17 32.90 15.02 10.45
N HIS A 18 32.11 15.94 9.90
CA HIS A 18 32.09 17.34 10.37
C HIS A 18 31.28 17.54 11.65
N PHE A 19 30.30 16.67 11.92
CA PHE A 19 29.37 16.81 13.05
C PHE A 19 29.57 15.74 14.12
N ASP A 20 30.55 14.85 13.97
CA ASP A 20 30.74 13.68 14.85
C ASP A 20 29.44 12.86 14.99
N LEU A 21 28.66 12.78 13.91
CA LEU A 21 27.39 12.05 13.93
C LEU A 21 27.69 10.56 14.05
N PRO A 22 26.91 9.81 14.85
CA PRO A 22 27.00 8.36 14.85
C PRO A 22 26.81 7.88 13.41
N GLN A 23 27.68 6.96 12.96
CA GLN A 23 27.43 6.23 11.71
C GLN A 23 26.00 5.72 11.79
N ALA A 24 25.18 6.04 10.78
CA ALA A 24 23.87 5.44 10.63
C ALA A 24 24.12 3.95 10.43
N VAL A 25 24.14 3.22 11.54
CA VAL A 25 24.23 1.76 11.57
C VAL A 25 23.17 1.27 10.61
N GLU A 26 23.61 0.34 9.75
CA GLU A 26 22.85 -0.31 8.67
C GLU A 26 21.36 -0.31 8.98
N PRO A 27 20.47 0.02 8.01
CA PRO A 27 19.06 -0.25 8.21
C PRO A 27 19.01 -1.72 8.60
N SER A 28 18.71 -2.00 9.86
CA SER A 28 18.57 -3.37 10.31
C SER A 28 17.63 -3.96 9.28
N THR A 29 18.12 -4.95 8.54
CA THR A 29 17.24 -5.93 7.95
C THR A 29 16.66 -6.72 9.12
N GLU A 30 15.98 -6.02 10.05
CA GLU A 30 14.80 -6.55 10.68
C GLU A 30 13.94 -6.91 9.49
N THR A 31 13.94 -8.20 9.21
CA THR A 31 13.00 -8.87 8.33
C THR A 31 11.69 -8.09 8.43
N PRO A 32 11.17 -7.50 7.33
CA PRO A 32 9.85 -6.89 7.42
C PRO A 32 8.94 -7.94 8.03
N PRO A 33 8.18 -7.63 9.11
CA PRO A 33 7.27 -8.61 9.66
C PRO A 33 6.48 -9.16 8.49
N GLU A 34 6.43 -10.49 8.34
CA GLU A 34 5.62 -11.14 7.32
C GLU A 34 4.30 -10.38 7.28
N PRO A 35 3.91 -9.77 6.13
CA PRO A 35 2.69 -8.97 6.09
C PRO A 35 1.62 -9.91 6.60
N HIS A 36 1.14 -9.67 7.83
CA HIS A 36 0.20 -10.55 8.51
C HIS A 36 -0.80 -10.89 7.46
N SER A 37 -0.80 -12.16 7.04
CA SER A 37 -1.63 -12.62 5.93
C SER A 37 -3.00 -12.09 6.27
N GLN A 38 -3.42 -11.01 5.59
CA GLN A 38 -4.74 -10.49 5.81
C GLN A 38 -5.59 -11.71 5.52
N PRO A 39 -6.54 -12.09 6.40
CA PRO A 39 -7.51 -13.07 5.97
C PRO A 39 -7.99 -12.50 4.64
N SER A 40 -7.92 -13.30 3.58
CA SER A 40 -8.67 -13.00 2.40
C SER A 40 -10.10 -12.83 2.90
N GLU A 41 -10.52 -11.59 3.16
CA GLU A 41 -11.92 -11.18 3.14
C GLU A 41 -12.36 -11.23 1.67
N SER A 42 -12.12 -12.39 1.05
CA SER A 42 -12.99 -13.02 0.08
C SER A 42 -14.27 -13.38 0.83
N GLN A 43 -15.01 -12.35 1.20
CA GLN A 43 -16.41 -12.37 1.54
C GLN A 43 -16.93 -10.92 1.50
N ALA A 44 -16.53 -10.16 0.47
CA ALA A 44 -17.52 -9.25 -0.10
C ALA A 44 -18.64 -10.17 -0.62
N PRO A 45 -19.88 -10.10 -0.08
CA PRO A 45 -21.00 -10.76 -0.73
C PRO A 45 -20.99 -10.25 -2.17
N GLU A 46 -21.13 -11.17 -3.13
CA GLU A 46 -21.46 -10.78 -4.50
C GLU A 46 -22.62 -9.78 -4.39
N PRO A 47 -22.53 -8.55 -4.94
CA PRO A 47 -23.66 -7.66 -4.90
C PRO A 47 -24.79 -8.40 -5.62
N GLU A 48 -25.81 -8.84 -4.88
CA GLU A 48 -27.03 -9.35 -5.48
C GLU A 48 -27.44 -8.30 -6.51
N ALA A 49 -27.38 -8.69 -7.79
CA ALA A 49 -27.80 -7.84 -8.89
C ALA A 49 -29.18 -7.29 -8.51
N PRO A 50 -29.45 -5.99 -8.72
CA PRO A 50 -30.73 -5.41 -8.36
C PRO A 50 -31.81 -6.29 -9.00
N ALA A 51 -32.60 -6.95 -8.16
CA ALA A 51 -33.67 -7.81 -8.62
C ALA A 51 -34.50 -6.98 -9.60
N ASP A 52 -34.58 -7.46 -10.84
CA ASP A 52 -35.38 -6.86 -11.90
C ASP A 52 -36.76 -6.52 -11.31
N PRO A 53 -37.25 -5.27 -11.43
CA PRO A 53 -38.53 -4.90 -10.85
C PRO A 53 -39.60 -5.83 -11.41
N PRO A 54 -40.60 -6.24 -10.62
CA PRO A 54 -41.70 -7.05 -11.16
C PRO A 54 -42.30 -6.27 -12.33
N THR A 55 -42.28 -6.91 -13.51
CA THR A 55 -43.08 -6.47 -14.64
C THR A 55 -44.54 -6.62 -14.22
N GLU A 56 -45.06 -5.61 -13.53
CA GLU A 56 -46.49 -5.46 -13.28
C GLU A 56 -47.10 -4.97 -14.58
N GLU A 57 -47.47 -5.93 -15.43
CA GLU A 57 -48.52 -5.74 -16.41
C GLU A 57 -49.79 -5.31 -15.67
N ALA A 58 -50.07 -4.01 -15.71
CA ALA A 58 -51.40 -3.49 -15.45
C ALA A 58 -51.92 -2.86 -16.74
N ASP A 59 -52.64 -3.69 -17.49
CA ASP A 59 -53.66 -3.29 -18.47
C ASP A 59 -54.45 -2.08 -17.96
N PRO A 60 -54.35 -0.89 -18.58
CA PRO A 60 -55.30 0.18 -18.32
C PRO A 60 -56.62 -0.21 -19.01
N SER A 61 -57.45 -0.92 -18.24
CA SER A 61 -58.81 -1.35 -18.57
C SER A 61 -59.71 -0.24 -19.14
N ALA A 62 -60.65 -0.72 -19.97
CA ALA A 62 -61.93 -0.13 -20.41
C ALA A 62 -61.97 0.65 -21.75
#